data_AF-A0A845QQC7-F1
#
_entry.id   AF-A0A845QQC7-F1
#
_cell.length_a   1.000
_cell.length_b   1.000
_cell.length_c   1.000
_cell.angle_alpha   90.00
_cell.angle_beta   90.00
_cell.angle_gamma   90.00
#
_symmetry.space_group_name_H-M   'P 1'
#
loop_
_entity.id
_entity.type
_entity.pdbx_description
1 polymer ?
#
loop_
_entity_poly.entity_id
_entity_poly.type
_entity_poly.pdbx_seq_one_letter_code
_entity_poly.pdbx_strand_id
1 'polypeptide(L)' 'MVRMRTAAQAYQELKQVDPKSCITERQIRELMKSGKIPVVKVGNRIQVNLDILIDYFANPAIYEK' A
#
# COMPACT_ATOMS: atom_id res chain seq x y z
N MET A 1 -6.24 11.54 10.03
CA MET A 1 -4.86 11.36 10.53
C MET A 1 -4.13 10.47 9.53
N VAL A 2 -2.94 10.84 9.07
CA VAL A 2 -2.23 10.10 8.01
C VAL A 2 -1.67 8.78 8.55
N ARG A 3 -2.05 7.65 7.95
CA ARG A 3 -1.62 6.30 8.38
C ARG A 3 -0.44 5.80 7.55
N MET A 4 0.76 6.27 7.88
CA MET A 4 1.98 5.79 7.24
C MET A 4 2.34 4.37 7.73
N ARG A 5 2.49 3.43 6.80
CA ARG A 5 2.79 2.03 7.07
C ARG A 5 3.85 1.48 6.13
N THR A 6 4.66 0.56 6.63
CA THR A 6 5.52 -0.25 5.76
C THR A 6 4.68 -1.29 5.01
N ALA A 7 5.21 -1.86 3.92
CA ALA A 7 4.50 -2.90 3.16
C ALA A 7 4.00 -4.05 4.04
N ALA A 8 4.82 -4.52 4.99
CA ALA A 8 4.46 -5.58 5.93
C ALA A 8 3.32 -5.17 6.87
N GLN A 9 3.36 -3.95 7.42
CA GLN A 9 2.29 -3.47 8.30
C GLN A 9 1.01 -3.20 7.53
N ALA A 10 1.10 -2.64 6.32
CA ALA A 10 -0.06 -2.41 5.46
C ALA A 10 -0.75 -3.73 5.10
N TYR A 11 0.03 -4.78 4.80
CA TYR A 11 -0.51 -6.13 4.57
C TYR A 11 -1.23 -6.67 5.81
N GLN A 12 -0.65 -6.56 7.00
CA GLN A 12 -1.26 -7.03 8.24
C GLN A 12 -2.58 -6.30 8.54
N GLU A 13 -2.59 -4.97 8.42
CA GLU A 13 -3.81 -4.18 8.62
C GLU A 13 -4.88 -4.51 7.57
N LEU A 14 -4.51 -4.65 6.30
CA LEU A 14 -5.44 -5.07 5.25
C LEU A 14 -6.02 -6.46 5.51
N LYS A 15 -5.19 -7.41 5.97
CA LYS A 15 -5.64 -8.76 6.32
C LYS A 15 -6.60 -8.77 7.52
N GLN A 16 -6.40 -7.87 8.48
CA GLN A 16 -7.27 -7.73 9.64
C GLN A 16 -8.62 -7.13 9.26
N VAL A 17 -8.62 -6.12 8.38
CA VAL A 17 -9.85 -5.47 7.91
C VAL A 17 -10.60 -6.35 6.90
N ASP A 18 -9.88 -7.00 5.98
CA ASP A 18 -10.41 -7.92 4.99
C ASP A 18 -9.54 -9.19 4.89
N PRO A 19 -9.88 -10.24 5.65
CA PRO A 19 -9.14 -11.50 5.60
C PRO A 19 -9.35 -12.29 4.30
N LYS A 20 -10.37 -11.97 3.49
CA LYS A 20 -10.67 -12.61 2.19
C LYS A 20 -9.99 -11.92 1.02
N SER A 21 -9.37 -10.78 1.25
CA SER A 21 -8.63 -10.08 0.22
C SER A 21 -7.46 -10.92 -0.29
N CYS A 22 -7.42 -11.15 -1.61
CA CYS A 22 -6.34 -11.86 -2.31
C CYS A 22 -5.06 -11.00 -2.46
N ILE A 23 -4.93 -9.92 -1.69
CA ILE A 23 -3.78 -9.03 -1.71
C ILE A 23 -2.63 -9.67 -0.94
N THR A 24 -1.44 -9.66 -1.52
CA THR A 24 -0.21 -10.15 -0.88
C THR A 24 0.76 -9.01 -0.56
N GLU A 25 1.62 -9.19 0.44
CA GLU A 25 2.69 -8.23 0.74
C GLU A 25 3.59 -7.98 -0.48
N ARG A 26 3.81 -9.01 -1.31
CA ARG A 26 4.59 -8.91 -2.54
C ARG A 26 3.96 -7.91 -3.52
N GLN A 27 2.65 -8.01 -3.77
CA GLN A 27 1.94 -7.07 -4.64
C GLN A 27 2.06 -5.64 -4.12
N ILE A 28 1.89 -5.43 -2.82
CA ILE A 28 2.07 -4.11 -2.19
C ILE A 28 3.49 -3.58 -2.45
N ARG A 29 4.51 -4.42 -2.26
CA ARG A 29 5.90 -4.05 -2.49
C ARG A 29 6.19 -3.75 -3.96
N GLU A 30 5.59 -4.48 -4.89
CA GLU A 30 5.68 -4.22 -6.33
C GLU A 30 4.99 -2.89 -6.70
N LEU A 31 3.83 -2.59 -6.13
CA LEU A 31 3.15 -1.30 -6.29
C LEU A 31 4.00 -0.14 -5.78
N MET A 32 4.63 -0.29 -4.61
CA MET A 32 5.54 0.71 -4.05
C MET A 32 6.79 0.92 -4.91
N LYS A 33 7.32 -0.16 -5.51
CA LYS A 33 8.52 -0.09 -6.38
C LYS A 33 8.23 0.43 -7.78
N SER A 34 7.08 0.09 -8.34
CA SER A 34 6.64 0.53 -9.68
C SER A 34 6.35 2.03 -9.72
N GLY A 35 6.19 2.70 -8.57
CA GLY A 35 5.97 4.13 -8.49
C GLY A 35 4.55 4.56 -8.85
N LYS A 36 3.62 3.61 -9.03
CA LYS A 36 2.19 3.89 -9.30
C LYS A 36 1.52 4.64 -8.13
N ILE A 37 2.01 4.43 -6.92
CA ILE A 37 1.47 5.02 -5.69
C ILE A 37 2.54 5.91 -5.06
N PRO A 38 2.20 7.08 -4.50
CA PRO A 38 3.14 7.91 -3.76
C PRO A 38 3.68 7.16 -2.54
N VAL A 39 5.01 7.03 -2.47
CA VAL A 39 5.72 6.39 -1.37
C VAL A 39 6.73 7.34 -0.76
N VAL A 40 6.97 7.18 0.55
CA VAL A 40 7.97 7.95 1.29
C VAL A 40 9.06 7.01 1.75
N LYS A 41 10.31 7.35 1.42
CA LYS A 41 11.48 6.62 1.91
C LYS A 41 11.97 7.24 3.21
N VAL A 42 12.03 6.44 4.26
CA VAL A 42 12.55 6.84 5.59
C VAL A 42 13.75 5.95 5.90
N GLY A 43 14.95 6.48 5.67
CA GLY A 43 16.19 5.72 5.73
C GLY A 43 16.19 4.55 4.75
N ASN A 44 16.32 3.33 5.26
CA ASN A 44 16.27 2.10 4.46
C ASN A 44 14.86 1.54 4.26
N ARG A 45 13.85 2.09 4.93
CA ARG A 45 12.46 1.60 4.87
C ARG A 45 11.65 2.44 3.90
N ILE A 46 10.77 1.79 3.15
CA ILE A 46 9.78 2.46 2.31
C ILE A 46 8.43 2.37 3.03
N GLN A 47 7.76 3.50 3.15
CA GLN A 47 6.45 3.63 3.76
C GLN A 47 5.46 4.17 2.72
N VAL A 48 4.21 3.76 2.87
CA VAL A 48 3.09 4.18 2.05
C VAL A 48 1.94 4.56 2.96
N ASN A 49 1.12 5.51 2.52
CA ASN A 49 -0.11 5.82 3.23
C ASN A 49 -1.11 4.70 2.98
N LEU A 50 -1.61 4.08 4.06
CA LEU A 50 -2.61 3.03 4.00
C LEU A 50 -3.90 3.49 3.29
N ASP A 51 -4.31 4.74 3.52
CA ASP A 51 -5.54 5.28 2.92
C ASP A 51 -5.42 5.33 1.38
N ILE A 52 -4.26 5.76 0.87
CA ILE A 52 -3.97 5.79 -0.56
C ILE A 52 -3.92 4.38 -1.13
N LEU A 53 -3.39 3.43 -0.35
CA LEU A 53 -3.29 2.04 -0.79
C LEU A 53 -4.67 1.38 -0.91
N ILE A 54 -5.58 1.67 0.02
CA ILE A 54 -6.98 1.24 -0.06
C ILE A 54 -7.67 1.91 -1.25
N ASP A 55 -7.48 3.22 -1.42
CA ASP A 55 -8.07 3.97 -2.53
C ASP A 55 -7.58 3.45 -3.88
N TYR A 56 -6.30 3.06 -3.99
CA TYR A 56 -5.75 2.41 -5.18
C TYR A 56 -6.47 1.10 -5.52
N PHE A 57 -6.76 0.27 -4.51
CA PHE A 57 -7.49 -0.98 -4.74
C PHE A 57 -8.96 -0.76 -5.06
N ALA A 58 -9.57 0.31 -4.53
CA ALA A 58 -10.94 0.69 -4.86
C ALA A 58 -11.04 1.30 -6.27
N ASN A 59 -10.08 2.16 -6.65
CA ASN A 59 -10.05 2.92 -7.89
C ASN A 59 -8.62 2.99 -8.47
N PRO A 60 -8.17 1.94 -9.17
CA PRO A 60 -6.82 1.91 -9.73
C PRO A 60 -6.58 2.96 -10.83
N ALA A 61 -7.63 3.41 -11.52
CA ALA A 61 -7.56 4.36 -12.64
C ALA A 61 -7.06 5.76 -12.24
N ILE A 62 -7.12 6.13 -10.97
CA ILE A 62 -6.67 7.46 -10.48
C ILE A 62 -5.13 7.54 -10.45
N TYR A 63 -4.47 6.39 -10.33
CA TYR A 63 -3.04 6.27 -10.07
C TYR A 63 -2.25 5.65 -11.23
N GLU A 64 -2.95 5.25 -12.29
CA GLU A 64 -2.30 4.94 -13.57
C GLU A 64 -1.96 6.27 -14.26
N LYS A 65 -0.68 6.58 -14.27
CA LYS A 65 -0.09 7.70 -15.02
C LYS A 65 0.76 7.17 -16.16
#